data_AF-A0A662G769-F1
#
_entry.id   AF-A0A662G769-F1
#
_cell.length_a   1.000
_cell.length_b   1.000
_cell.length_c   1.000
_cell.angle_alpha   90.00
_cell.angle_beta   90.00
_cell.angle_gamma   90.00
#
_symmetry.space_group_name_H-M   'P 1'
#
loop_
_entity.id
_entity.type
_entity.pdbx_description
1 polymer ?
#
loop_
_entity_poly.entity_id
_entity_poly.type
_entity_poly.pdbx_seq_one_letter_code
_entity_poly.pdbx_strand_id
1 'polypeptide(L)'
;MFGLTISIPSTIITGIVIALPRIFKPPNPIGGFFKVCAETSTLIGIFLTKRFWKNSMYRLILSIIGGSFLRTIVMTIINLIFLPIFYGIPEKIVLNILWLIAVFNIIQAIINIVFADILYRALEKRKVFSL
;
A
#
# COMPACT_ATOMS: atom_id res chain seq x y z
N MET A 1 12.40 -1.78 9.61
CA MET A 1 11.25 -0.97 9.16
C MET A 1 10.81 -0.10 10.30
N PHE A 2 10.76 1.21 10.09
CA PHE A 2 10.22 2.16 11.07
C PHE A 2 8.83 1.71 11.54
N GLY A 3 8.52 1.94 12.82
CA GLY A 3 7.25 1.50 13.40
C GLY A 3 6.02 2.00 12.64
N LEU A 4 4.88 1.32 12.85
CA LEU A 4 3.56 1.74 12.33
C LEU A 4 3.27 3.21 12.62
N THR A 5 3.75 3.71 13.77
CA THR A 5 3.57 5.09 14.25
C THR A 5 4.15 6.16 13.33
N ILE A 6 5.26 5.90 12.62
CA ILE A 6 5.86 6.85 11.66
C ILE A 6 5.28 6.64 10.25
N SER A 7 4.96 5.39 9.93
CA SER A 7 4.47 5.00 8.60
C SER A 7 3.06 5.55 8.34
N ILE A 8 2.16 5.51 9.32
CA ILE A 8 0.77 5.98 9.17
C ILE A 8 0.71 7.49 8.84
N PRO A 9 1.34 8.40 9.59
CA PRO A 9 1.38 9.83 9.23
C PRO A 9 1.94 10.08 7.83
N SER A 10 3.01 9.38 7.44
CA SER A 10 3.59 9.50 6.09
C SER A 10 2.63 9.08 4.99
N THR A 11 1.87 7.99 5.18
CA THR A 11 0.83 7.58 4.22
C THR A 11 -0.31 8.59 4.11
N ILE A 12 -0.72 9.20 5.23
CA ILE A 12 -1.76 10.25 5.24
C ILE A 12 -1.28 11.48 4.47
N ILE A 13 -0.06 11.95 4.73
CA ILE A 13 0.55 13.07 4.00
C ILE A 13 0.59 12.76 2.50
N THR A 14 0.99 11.53 2.14
CA THR A 14 1.02 11.09 0.74
C THR A 14 -0.37 11.12 0.12
N GLY A 15 -1.40 10.68 0.84
CA GLY A 15 -2.80 10.77 0.43
C GLY A 15 -3.26 12.21 0.16
N ILE A 16 -2.92 13.13 1.06
CA ILE A 16 -3.24 14.56 0.93
C ILE A 16 -2.54 15.16 -0.29
N VAL A 17 -1.24 14.88 -0.46
CA VAL A 17 -0.48 15.31 -1.64
C VAL A 17 -1.09 14.74 -2.93
N ILE A 18 -1.64 13.53 -2.87
CA ILE A 18 -2.32 12.93 -4.02
C ILE A 18 -3.65 13.61 -4.33
N ALA A 19 -4.38 14.02 -3.30
CA ALA A 19 -5.65 14.72 -3.41
C ALA A 19 -5.49 16.12 -4.03
N LEU A 20 -4.35 16.77 -3.79
CA LEU A 20 -4.02 18.08 -4.34
C LEU A 20 -3.73 18.02 -5.85
N PRO A 21 -3.96 19.12 -6.58
CA PRO A 21 -3.59 19.22 -7.98
C PRO A 21 -2.08 19.07 -8.14
N ARG A 22 -1.67 18.34 -9.18
CA ARG A 22 -0.26 18.14 -9.52
C ARG A 22 0.01 18.66 -10.92
N ILE A 23 1.28 18.89 -11.21
CA ILE A 23 1.73 19.31 -12.54
C ILE A 23 1.18 18.30 -13.58
N PHE A 24 0.30 18.77 -14.46
CA PHE A 24 -0.46 18.01 -15.48
C PHE A 24 -1.55 17.03 -14.98
N LYS A 25 -2.02 17.10 -13.73
CA LYS A 25 -3.15 16.27 -13.27
C LYS A 25 -4.16 17.05 -12.42
N PRO A 26 -5.48 16.92 -12.72
CA PRO A 26 -6.52 17.53 -11.89
C PRO A 26 -6.51 16.93 -10.47
N PRO A 27 -7.03 17.65 -9.47
CA PRO A 27 -7.14 17.14 -8.11
C PRO A 27 -7.98 15.87 -8.09
N ASN A 28 -7.46 14.82 -7.45
CA ASN A 28 -8.16 13.55 -7.32
C ASN A 28 -8.22 13.12 -5.84
N PRO A 29 -9.13 13.73 -5.05
CA PRO A 29 -9.26 13.44 -3.62
C PRO A 29 -9.66 11.98 -3.36
N ILE A 30 -10.50 11.42 -4.24
CA ILE A 30 -10.93 10.03 -4.15
C ILE A 30 -9.72 9.10 -4.36
N GLY A 31 -8.89 9.35 -5.37
CA GLY A 31 -7.66 8.60 -5.60
C GLY A 31 -6.68 8.67 -4.42
N GLY A 32 -6.63 9.81 -3.73
CA GLY A 32 -5.88 9.98 -2.48
C GLY A 32 -6.38 9.06 -1.38
N PHE A 33 -7.70 9.05 -1.14
CA PHE A 33 -8.34 8.16 -0.17
C PHE A 33 -8.04 6.68 -0.46
N PHE A 34 -8.24 6.25 -1.71
CA PHE A 34 -7.94 4.88 -2.12
C PHE A 34 -6.47 4.53 -1.88
N LYS A 35 -5.53 5.45 -2.12
CA LYS A 35 -4.12 5.22 -1.86
C LYS A 35 -3.83 5.04 -0.37
N VAL A 36 -4.38 5.90 0.50
CA VAL A 36 -4.18 5.82 1.96
C VAL A 36 -4.70 4.48 2.49
N CYS A 37 -5.89 4.06 2.08
CA CYS A 37 -6.45 2.76 2.47
C CYS A 37 -5.58 1.60 2.00
N ALA A 38 -5.08 1.67 0.76
CA ALA A 38 -4.23 0.65 0.19
C ALA A 38 -2.88 0.54 0.92
N GLU A 39 -2.25 1.66 1.25
CA GLU A 39 -0.96 1.67 1.95
C GLU A 39 -1.11 1.26 3.42
N THR A 40 -2.14 1.77 4.11
CA THR A 40 -2.42 1.41 5.50
C THR A 40 -2.69 -0.08 5.64
N SER A 41 -3.51 -0.66 4.77
CA SER A 41 -3.75 -2.11 4.75
C SER A 41 -2.49 -2.91 4.45
N THR A 42 -1.63 -2.43 3.53
CA THR A 42 -0.34 -3.08 3.28
C THR A 42 0.54 -3.08 4.54
N LEU A 43 0.63 -1.94 5.23
CA LEU A 43 1.42 -1.80 6.46
C LEU A 43 0.90 -2.70 7.60
N ILE A 44 -0.42 -2.78 7.78
CA ILE A 44 -1.03 -3.69 8.76
C ILE A 44 -0.71 -5.14 8.41
N GLY A 45 -0.79 -5.52 7.13
CA GLY A 45 -0.48 -6.87 6.67
C GLY A 45 0.97 -7.26 6.94
N ILE A 46 1.91 -6.34 6.69
CA ILE A 46 3.32 -6.51 7.02
C ILE A 46 3.50 -6.64 8.55
N PHE A 47 2.86 -5.77 9.33
CA PHE A 47 2.96 -5.79 10.78
C PHE A 47 2.46 -7.10 11.41
N LEU A 48 1.36 -7.66 10.90
CA LEU A 48 0.84 -8.97 11.34
C LEU A 48 1.86 -10.09 11.11
N THR A 49 2.60 -10.04 10.00
CA THR A 49 3.64 -11.05 9.71
C THR A 49 4.95 -10.85 10.48
N LYS A 50 5.12 -9.69 11.14
CA LYS A 50 6.36 -9.33 11.85
C LYS A 50 6.77 -10.35 12.91
N ARG A 51 5.80 -10.96 13.59
CA ARG A 51 6.05 -11.98 14.64
C ARG A 51 6.73 -13.23 14.09
N PHE A 52 6.64 -13.49 12.80
CA PHE A 52 7.20 -14.69 12.15
C PHE A 52 8.53 -14.42 11.44
N TRP A 53 9.08 -13.22 11.55
CA TRP A 53 10.34 -12.88 10.90
C TRP A 53 11.53 -13.51 11.62
N LYS A 54 12.06 -14.60 11.05
CA LYS A 54 13.27 -15.27 11.57
C LYS A 54 14.54 -14.68 10.96
N ASN A 55 14.63 -14.66 9.63
CA ASN A 55 15.79 -14.15 8.88
C ASN A 55 15.38 -13.06 7.89
N SER A 56 16.37 -12.36 7.36
CA SER A 56 16.19 -11.26 6.41
C SER A 56 15.41 -11.63 5.14
N MET A 57 15.57 -12.86 4.62
CA MET A 57 14.78 -13.38 3.49
C MET A 57 13.33 -13.69 3.89
N TYR A 58 13.11 -14.38 5.01
CA TYR A 58 11.78 -14.67 5.52
C TYR A 58 11.00 -13.39 5.81
N ARG A 59 11.65 -12.35 6.35
CA ARG A 59 11.07 -11.02 6.53
C ARG A 59 10.52 -10.47 5.22
N LEU A 60 11.31 -10.46 4.16
CA LEU A 60 10.89 -9.93 2.87
C LEU A 60 9.71 -10.73 2.30
N ILE A 61 9.83 -12.06 2.26
CA ILE A 61 8.80 -12.95 1.70
C ILE A 61 7.49 -12.81 2.48
N LEU A 62 7.53 -12.87 3.80
CA LEU A 62 6.34 -12.75 4.64
C LEU A 62 5.73 -11.35 4.55
N SER A 63 6.54 -10.30 4.46
CA SER A 63 6.05 -8.93 4.25
C SER A 63 5.31 -8.81 2.92
N ILE A 64 5.88 -9.38 1.84
CA ILE A 64 5.24 -9.40 0.52
C ILE A 64 3.91 -10.15 0.59
N ILE A 65 3.89 -11.37 1.14
CA ILE A 65 2.69 -12.19 1.20
C ILE A 65 1.62 -11.50 2.06
N GLY A 66 1.94 -11.15 3.31
CA GLY A 66 0.97 -10.54 4.23
C GLY A 66 0.49 -9.16 3.78
N GLY A 67 1.41 -8.31 3.30
CA GLY A 67 1.10 -6.97 2.82
C GLY A 67 0.26 -6.99 1.54
N SER A 68 0.66 -7.78 0.54
CA SER A 68 -0.08 -7.88 -0.73
C SER A 68 -1.44 -8.54 -0.55
N PHE A 69 -1.54 -9.58 0.28
CA PHE A 69 -2.79 -10.28 0.56
C PHE A 69 -3.80 -9.36 1.24
N LEU A 70 -3.40 -8.70 2.35
CA LEU A 70 -4.31 -7.82 3.07
C LEU A 70 -4.72 -6.61 2.22
N ARG A 71 -3.76 -6.02 1.48
CA ARG A 71 -4.06 -4.94 0.52
C ARG A 71 -5.08 -5.38 -0.52
N THR A 72 -4.93 -6.56 -1.09
CA THR A 72 -5.82 -7.05 -2.14
C THR A 72 -7.24 -7.24 -1.61
N ILE A 73 -7.40 -7.82 -0.41
CA ILE A 73 -8.72 -7.99 0.22
C ILE A 73 -9.37 -6.63 0.48
N VAL A 74 -8.67 -5.75 1.18
CA VAL A 74 -9.20 -4.43 1.54
C VAL A 74 -9.54 -3.61 0.30
N MET A 75 -8.65 -3.59 -0.69
CA MET A 75 -8.89 -2.86 -1.93
C MET A 75 -10.01 -3.49 -2.75
N THR A 76 -10.20 -4.80 -2.73
CA THR A 76 -11.34 -5.44 -3.40
C THR A 76 -12.66 -4.96 -2.80
N ILE A 77 -12.78 -4.97 -1.46
CA ILE A 77 -13.98 -4.49 -0.76
C ILE A 77 -14.22 -3.00 -1.02
N ILE A 78 -13.17 -2.18 -0.89
CA ILE A 78 -13.27 -0.74 -1.12
C ILE A 78 -13.67 -0.47 -2.58
N ASN A 79 -13.07 -1.16 -3.56
CA ASN A 79 -13.42 -0.92 -4.95
C ASN A 79 -14.84 -1.35 -5.28
N LEU A 80 -15.34 -2.46 -4.71
CA LEU A 80 -16.73 -2.89 -4.92
C LEU A 80 -17.75 -1.87 -4.39
N ILE A 81 -17.48 -1.26 -3.24
CA ILE A 81 -18.43 -0.31 -2.61
C ILE A 81 -18.28 1.10 -3.21
N PHE A 82 -17.05 1.59 -3.33
CA PHE A 82 -16.81 3.00 -3.59
C PHE A 82 -16.65 3.36 -5.07
N LEU A 83 -16.32 2.42 -5.98
CA LEU A 83 -16.33 2.73 -7.43
C LEU A 83 -17.74 3.04 -7.95
N PRO A 84 -18.78 2.24 -7.64
CA PRO A 84 -20.13 2.55 -8.07
C PRO A 84 -20.64 3.88 -7.50
N ILE A 85 -20.34 4.14 -6.23
CA ILE A 85 -20.82 5.34 -5.52
C ILE A 85 -20.13 6.61 -6.02
N PHE A 86 -18.81 6.63 -6.12
CA PHE A 86 -18.07 7.86 -6.45
C PHE A 86 -17.90 8.09 -7.96
N TYR A 87 -17.79 7.03 -8.75
CA TYR A 87 -17.53 7.15 -10.19
C TYR A 87 -18.75 6.76 -11.04
N GLY A 88 -19.87 6.35 -10.44
CA GLY A 88 -21.09 5.98 -11.16
C GLY A 88 -20.94 4.73 -12.04
N ILE A 89 -19.91 3.90 -11.78
CA ILE A 89 -19.62 2.72 -12.60
C ILE A 89 -20.57 1.58 -12.20
N PRO A 90 -21.33 0.99 -13.14
CA PRO A 90 -22.17 -0.18 -12.86
C PRO A 90 -21.39 -1.33 -12.20
N GLU A 91 -21.97 -1.96 -11.18
CA GLU A 91 -21.32 -3.05 -10.42
C GLU A 91 -20.82 -4.19 -11.32
N LYS A 92 -21.55 -4.50 -12.40
CA LYS A 92 -21.16 -5.52 -13.38
C LYS A 92 -19.82 -5.20 -14.06
N ILE A 93 -19.55 -3.92 -14.32
CA ILE A 93 -18.27 -3.48 -14.89
C ILE A 93 -17.19 -3.55 -13.81
N VAL A 94 -17.50 -3.14 -12.57
CA VAL A 94 -16.56 -3.22 -11.43
C VAL A 94 -16.08 -4.66 -11.20
N LEU A 95 -17.00 -5.63 -11.24
CA LEU A 95 -16.66 -7.06 -11.12
C LEU A 95 -15.72 -7.54 -12.25
N ASN A 96 -15.94 -7.07 -13.48
CA ASN A 96 -15.11 -7.42 -14.62
C ASN A 96 -13.71 -6.80 -14.58
N ILE A 97 -13.52 -5.65 -13.92
CA ILE A 97 -12.20 -5.00 -13.77
C ILE A 97 -11.51 -5.35 -12.45
N LEU A 98 -12.21 -6.03 -11.54
CA LEU A 98 -11.73 -6.33 -10.19
C LEU A 98 -10.42 -7.13 -10.20
N TRP A 99 -10.31 -8.10 -11.11
CA TRP A 99 -9.08 -8.89 -11.27
C TRP A 99 -7.90 -8.00 -11.69
N LEU A 100 -8.13 -7.03 -12.57
CA LEU A 100 -7.11 -6.09 -13.03
C LEU A 100 -6.68 -5.16 -11.89
N ILE A 101 -7.64 -4.68 -11.10
CA ILE A 101 -7.39 -3.88 -9.89
C ILE A 101 -6.58 -4.69 -8.87
N ALA A 102 -6.90 -5.96 -8.67
CA ALA A 102 -6.18 -6.84 -7.77
C ALA A 102 -4.73 -7.02 -8.22
N VAL A 103 -4.49 -7.34 -9.50
CA VAL A 103 -3.15 -7.47 -10.08
C VAL A 103 -2.35 -6.17 -9.92
N PHE A 104 -2.95 -5.03 -10.25
CA PHE A 104 -2.30 -3.73 -10.07
C PHE A 104 -1.91 -3.45 -8.61
N ASN A 105 -2.79 -3.77 -7.66
CA ASN A 105 -2.51 -3.58 -6.24
C ASN A 105 -1.41 -4.53 -5.73
N ILE A 106 -1.38 -5.78 -6.19
CA ILE A 106 -0.32 -6.73 -5.86
C ILE A 106 1.03 -6.22 -6.36
N ILE A 107 1.11 -5.80 -7.63
CA ILE A 107 2.34 -5.25 -8.21
C ILE A 107 2.81 -4.02 -7.43
N GLN A 108 1.91 -3.07 -7.13
CA GLN A 108 2.25 -1.90 -6.33
C GLN A 108 2.74 -2.27 -4.92
N ALA A 109 2.12 -3.26 -4.27
CA ALA A 109 2.55 -3.72 -2.94
C ALA A 109 3.97 -4.30 -3.00
N ILE A 110 4.24 -5.19 -3.96
CA ILE A 110 5.54 -5.81 -4.13
C ILE A 110 6.62 -4.75 -4.35
N ILE A 111 6.41 -3.84 -5.31
CA ILE A 111 7.35 -2.76 -5.60
C ILE A 111 7.64 -1.95 -4.33
N ASN A 112 6.61 -1.48 -3.63
CA ASN A 112 6.78 -0.70 -2.41
C ASN A 112 7.58 -1.45 -1.34
N ILE A 113 7.29 -2.74 -1.13
CA ILE A 113 7.94 -3.55 -0.10
C ILE A 113 9.41 -3.83 -0.45
N VAL A 114 9.69 -4.18 -1.71
CA VAL A 114 11.05 -4.46 -2.19
C VAL A 114 11.91 -3.22 -2.12
N PHE A 115 11.42 -2.07 -2.61
CA PHE A 115 12.14 -0.80 -2.51
C PHE A 115 12.38 -0.41 -1.05
N ALA A 116 11.38 -0.60 -0.17
CA ALA A 116 11.55 -0.33 1.25
C ALA A 116 12.62 -1.22 1.91
N ASP A 117 12.70 -2.52 1.57
CA ASP A 117 13.74 -3.42 2.12
C ASP A 117 15.13 -3.07 1.58
N ILE A 118 15.26 -2.71 0.29
CA ILE A 118 16.53 -2.23 -0.30
C ILE A 118 16.99 -0.96 0.41
N LEU A 119 16.12 0.03 0.56
CA LEU A 119 16.43 1.28 1.23
C LEU A 119 16.80 1.04 2.71
N TYR A 120 16.05 0.19 3.40
CA TYR A 120 16.33 -0.17 4.79
C TYR A 120 17.73 -0.77 4.95
N ARG A 121 18.12 -1.73 4.10
CA ARG A 121 19.47 -2.31 4.10
C ARG A 121 20.55 -1.28 3.76
N ALA A 122 20.27 -0.39 2.80
CA ALA A 122 21.22 0.65 2.39
C ALA A 122 21.51 1.63 3.54
N LEU A 123 20.48 2.01 4.29
CA LEU A 123 20.61 2.89 5.44
C LEU A 123 21.27 2.20 6.65
N GLU A 124 20.96 0.92 6.89
CA GLU A 124 21.62 0.10 7.92
C GLU A 124 23.13 0.00 7.68
N LYS A 125 23.55 -0.26 6.42
CA LYS A 125 24.96 -0.28 6.03
C LYS A 125 25.68 1.05 6.25
N ARG A 126 24.97 2.18 6.12
CA ARG A 126 25.54 3.52 6.34
C ARG A 126 25.59 3.93 7.82
N LYS A 127 25.20 3.05 8.76
CA LYS A 127 25.08 3.33 10.21
C LYS A 127 24.29 4.61 10.52
N VAL A 128 23.39 5.04 9.62
CA VAL A 128 22.54 6.22 9.86
C VAL A 128 21.60 5.97 11.06
N PHE A 129 21.40 4.70 11.43
CA PHE A 129 20.62 4.27 12.59
C PHE A 129 21.46 3.81 13.79
N SER A 130 22.73 4.22 13.93
CA SER A 130 23.48 4.00 15.19
C SER A 130 23.15 5.09 16.23
N LEU A 131 21.88 5.18 16.63
CA LEU A 131 21.41 5.94 17.78
C LEU A 131 20.64 5.01 18.70
#